data_AF-A0A7C3V3P6-F1
#
_entry.id   AF-A0A7C3V3P6-F1
#
_cell.length_a   1.000
_cell.length_b   1.000
_cell.length_c   1.000
_cell.angle_alpha   90.00
_cell.angle_beta   90.00
_cell.angle_gamma   90.00
#
_symmetry.space_group_name_H-M   'P 1'
#
loop_
_entity.id
_entity.type
_entity.pdbx_description
1 polymer ?
#
loop_
_entity_poly.entity_id
_entity_poly.type
_entity_poly.pdbx_seq_one_letter_code
_entity_poly.pdbx_strand_id
1 'polypeptide(L)'
;MKRISLFLMVAIIGFFLAGCGLAPYNLVKKEGRAYIDKYPLNQLAVQRAIKEHRLVFGMTMDEVVSSWGTPTKQDILSVNSVLYNVWIYSAPTHHHMLYFHRGILTDIKY
;
A
#
# COMPACT_ATOMS: atom_id res chain seq x y z
N MET A 1 36.71 38.59 -3.77
CA MET A 1 35.83 37.63 -4.46
C MET A 1 35.55 36.45 -3.53
N LYS A 2 34.50 36.52 -2.70
CA LYS A 2 34.12 35.49 -1.70
C LYS A 2 32.60 35.50 -1.52
N ARG A 3 31.82 35.04 -2.52
CA ARG A 3 30.34 34.95 -2.42
C ARG A 3 29.73 33.76 -3.21
N ILE A 4 30.48 32.67 -3.38
CA ILE A 4 30.00 31.48 -4.12
C ILE A 4 29.71 30.28 -3.18
N SER A 5 30.05 30.36 -1.89
CA SER A 5 30.10 29.16 -1.03
C SER A 5 28.81 28.79 -0.28
N LEU A 6 27.76 29.63 -0.27
CA LEU A 6 26.60 29.37 0.60
C LEU A 6 25.42 28.68 -0.11
N PHE A 7 25.28 28.88 -1.43
CA PHE A 7 24.15 28.32 -2.19
C PHE A 7 24.32 26.82 -2.51
N LEU A 8 25.55 26.33 -2.62
CA LEU A 8 25.82 24.91 -2.93
C LEU A 8 25.50 23.98 -1.75
N MET A 9 25.56 24.49 -0.51
CA MET A 9 25.33 23.68 0.70
C MET A 9 23.84 23.45 0.98
N VAL A 10 22.96 24.37 0.57
CA VAL A 10 21.50 24.25 0.72
C VAL A 10 20.90 23.25 -0.28
N ALA A 11 21.50 23.12 -1.47
CA ALA A 11 21.03 22.19 -2.49
C ALA A 11 21.24 20.71 -2.13
N ILE A 12 22.29 20.39 -1.36
CA ILE A 12 22.59 19.00 -0.93
C ILE A 12 21.63 18.56 0.18
N ILE A 13 21.20 19.47 1.05
CA ILE A 13 20.24 19.18 2.14
C ILE A 13 18.82 19.00 1.58
N GLY A 14 18.47 19.71 0.49
CA GLY A 14 17.18 19.58 -0.18
C GLY A 14 16.96 18.23 -0.89
N PHE A 15 18.03 17.54 -1.31
CA PHE A 15 17.91 16.28 -2.06
C PHE A 15 17.60 15.07 -1.18
N PHE A 16 17.95 15.11 0.11
CA PHE A 16 17.66 14.01 1.06
C PHE A 16 16.20 14.00 1.57
N LEU A 17 15.44 15.07 1.37
CA LEU A 17 14.04 15.16 1.81
C LEU A 17 13.03 14.69 0.76
N ALA A 18 13.46 14.38 -0.47
CA ALA A 18 12.59 13.88 -1.54
C ALA A 18 12.45 12.35 -1.58
N GLY A 19 12.95 11.65 -0.54
CA GLY A 19 13.09 10.19 -0.52
C GLY A 19 11.96 9.39 0.14
N CYS A 20 10.76 9.93 0.36
CA CYS A 20 9.74 9.24 1.15
C CYS A 20 8.35 9.34 0.50
N GLY A 21 7.89 8.30 -0.22
CA GLY A 21 6.45 8.19 -0.50
C GLY A 21 6.01 7.19 -1.56
N LEU A 22 6.84 6.87 -2.56
CA LEU A 22 6.37 6.20 -3.79
C LEU A 22 6.76 4.71 -3.93
N ALA A 23 7.37 4.08 -2.92
CA ALA A 23 7.95 2.74 -3.06
C ALA A 23 7.01 1.52 -2.83
N PRO A 24 6.08 1.51 -1.85
CA PRO A 24 5.50 0.24 -1.40
C PRO A 24 4.49 -0.37 -2.40
N TYR A 25 3.68 0.44 -3.09
CA TYR A 25 2.67 -0.05 -4.06
C TYR A 25 3.31 -0.87 -5.20
N ASN A 26 4.33 -0.32 -5.86
CA ASN A 26 4.96 -0.98 -7.00
C ASN A 26 5.70 -2.26 -6.59
N LEU A 27 6.32 -2.25 -5.40
CA LEU A 27 7.01 -3.42 -4.86
C LEU A 27 6.03 -4.52 -4.47
N VAL A 28 4.94 -4.19 -3.77
CA VAL A 28 3.88 -5.16 -3.44
C VAL A 28 3.23 -5.71 -4.70
N LYS A 29 2.99 -4.91 -5.73
CA LYS A 29 2.43 -5.39 -6.99
C LYS A 29 3.36 -6.37 -7.71
N LYS A 30 4.68 -6.16 -7.62
CA LYS A 30 5.70 -7.01 -8.25
C LYS A 30 6.01 -8.27 -7.44
N GLU A 31 6.16 -8.15 -6.13
CA GLU A 31 6.68 -9.18 -5.24
C GLU A 31 5.61 -9.81 -4.34
N GLY A 32 4.42 -9.22 -4.27
CA GLY A 32 3.32 -9.69 -3.43
C GLY A 32 3.69 -9.70 -1.94
N ARG A 33 3.36 -10.80 -1.27
CA ARG A 33 3.63 -10.97 0.17
C ARG A 33 5.11 -11.04 0.51
N ALA A 34 5.96 -11.50 -0.40
CA ALA A 34 7.39 -11.63 -0.15
C ALA A 34 8.05 -10.30 0.24
N TYR A 35 7.54 -9.16 -0.26
CA TYR A 35 8.02 -7.84 0.14
C TYR A 35 7.74 -7.53 1.61
N ILE A 36 6.61 -7.98 2.15
CA ILE A 36 6.28 -7.80 3.57
C ILE A 36 7.15 -8.71 4.42
N ASP A 37 7.29 -9.98 4.02
CA ASP A 37 7.99 -10.98 4.83
C ASP A 37 9.51 -10.78 4.86
N LYS A 38 10.08 -10.18 3.82
CA LYS A 38 11.52 -9.90 3.73
C LYS A 38 12.00 -8.86 4.76
N TYR A 39 11.12 -7.98 5.23
CA TYR A 39 11.48 -6.86 6.10
C TYR A 39 10.62 -6.86 7.37
N PRO A 40 11.19 -7.18 8.56
CA PRO A 40 10.44 -7.27 9.82
C PRO A 40 9.63 -6.00 10.17
N LEU A 41 10.13 -4.83 9.78
CA LEU A 41 9.43 -3.57 10.00
C LEU A 41 8.11 -3.47 9.21
N ASN A 42 8.02 -4.09 8.03
CA ASN A 42 6.79 -4.12 7.25
C ASN A 42 5.73 -5.01 7.91
N GLN A 43 6.15 -6.13 8.51
CA GLN A 43 5.25 -6.98 9.29
C GLN A 43 4.68 -6.24 10.50
N LEU A 44 5.52 -5.49 11.23
CA LEU A 44 5.06 -4.65 12.34
C LEU A 44 4.09 -3.57 11.87
N ALA A 45 4.33 -2.97 10.70
CA ALA A 45 3.43 -1.98 10.11
C ALA A 45 2.06 -2.59 9.77
N VAL A 46 2.03 -3.81 9.22
CA VAL A 46 0.78 -4.55 8.93
C VAL A 46 0.03 -4.84 10.23
N GLN A 47 0.69 -5.40 11.25
CA GLN A 47 0.05 -5.69 12.54
C GLN A 47 -0.52 -4.44 13.20
N ARG A 48 0.21 -3.33 13.15
CA ARG A 48 -0.25 -2.04 13.67
C ARG A 48 -1.46 -1.54 12.91
N ALA A 49 -1.45 -1.63 11.57
CA ALA A 49 -2.58 -1.23 10.75
C ALA A 49 -3.84 -2.05 11.04
N ILE A 50 -3.73 -3.36 11.27
CA ILE A 50 -4.86 -4.21 11.68
C ILE A 50 -5.46 -3.70 13.01
N LYS A 51 -4.61 -3.46 14.02
CA LYS A 51 -5.05 -2.95 15.34
C LYS A 51 -5.71 -1.57 15.26
N GLU A 52 -5.28 -0.75 14.31
CA GLU A 52 -5.81 0.60 14.09
C GLU A 52 -6.97 0.64 13.08
N HIS A 53 -7.47 -0.51 12.63
CA HIS A 53 -8.52 -0.61 11.60
C HIS A 53 -8.16 0.17 10.31
N ARG A 54 -6.90 0.11 9.90
CA ARG A 54 -6.39 0.71 8.66
C ARG A 54 -5.98 -0.38 7.67
N LEU A 55 -5.96 0.00 6.40
CA LEU A 55 -5.46 -0.84 5.32
C LEU A 55 -4.08 -0.39 4.86
N VAL A 56 -3.24 -1.36 4.52
CA VAL A 56 -1.91 -1.15 3.96
C VAL A 56 -1.69 -2.15 2.83
N PHE A 57 -1.03 -1.71 1.76
CA PHE A 57 -0.65 -2.61 0.66
C PHE A 57 0.20 -3.78 1.18
N GLY A 58 -0.06 -4.98 0.65
CA GLY A 58 0.64 -6.19 1.05
C GLY A 58 -0.08 -7.02 2.11
N MET A 59 -1.19 -6.49 2.66
CA MET A 59 -2.08 -7.27 3.52
C MET A 59 -2.67 -8.46 2.77
N THR A 60 -2.78 -9.61 3.45
CA THR A 60 -3.55 -10.74 2.94
C THR A 60 -5.05 -10.47 3.05
N MET A 61 -5.86 -11.24 2.33
CA MET A 61 -7.32 -11.19 2.46
C MET A 61 -7.78 -11.38 3.92
N ASP A 62 -7.18 -12.31 4.67
CA ASP A 62 -7.51 -12.56 6.08
C ASP A 62 -7.11 -11.39 7.00
N GLU A 63 -5.97 -10.76 6.74
CA GLU A 63 -5.54 -9.57 7.47
C GLU A 63 -6.48 -8.39 7.21
N VAL A 64 -6.97 -8.23 5.97
CA VAL A 64 -7.99 -7.23 5.63
C VAL A 64 -9.30 -7.53 6.36
N VAL A 65 -9.76 -8.79 6.40
CA VAL A 65 -10.95 -9.17 7.16
C VAL A 65 -10.77 -8.91 8.66
N SER A 66 -9.58 -9.16 9.20
CA SER A 66 -9.27 -8.87 10.60
C SER A 66 -9.28 -7.37 10.90
N SER A 67 -8.93 -6.53 9.93
CA SER A 67 -8.92 -5.06 10.07
C SER A 67 -10.31 -4.44 9.87
N TRP A 68 -10.98 -4.77 8.76
CA TRP A 68 -12.19 -4.09 8.27
C TRP A 68 -13.45 -4.97 8.29
N GLY A 69 -13.35 -6.23 8.68
CA GLY A 69 -14.45 -7.19 8.61
C GLY A 69 -14.66 -7.74 7.19
N THR A 70 -15.74 -8.50 7.02
CA THR A 70 -16.08 -9.14 5.74
C THR A 70 -16.58 -8.12 4.71
N PRO A 71 -16.20 -8.22 3.43
CA PRO A 71 -16.69 -7.31 2.39
C PRO A 71 -18.18 -7.48 2.15
N THR A 72 -18.84 -6.39 1.73
CA THR A 72 -20.25 -6.42 1.33
C THR A 72 -20.47 -7.25 0.07
N LYS A 73 -19.54 -7.16 -0.89
CA LYS A 73 -19.57 -7.94 -2.13
C LYS A 73 -18.16 -8.38 -2.53
N GLN A 74 -18.08 -9.54 -3.16
CA GLN A 74 -16.87 -10.08 -3.75
C GLN A 74 -17.10 -10.36 -5.24
N ASP A 75 -16.08 -10.12 -6.06
CA ASP A 75 -16.11 -10.31 -7.51
C ASP A 75 -14.71 -10.72 -8.02
N ILE A 76 -14.62 -11.12 -9.29
CA ILE A 76 -13.35 -11.42 -9.96
C ILE A 76 -13.24 -10.56 -11.22
N LEU A 77 -12.14 -9.82 -11.34
CA LEU A 77 -11.85 -8.97 -12.48
C LEU A 77 -10.61 -9.48 -13.23
N SER A 78 -10.71 -9.62 -14.56
CA SER A 78 -9.58 -9.91 -15.43
C SER A 78 -9.13 -8.64 -16.13
N VAL A 79 -7.87 -8.23 -15.93
CA VAL A 79 -7.26 -7.07 -16.59
C VAL A 79 -5.95 -7.50 -17.23
N ASN A 80 -5.84 -7.41 -18.55
CA ASN A 80 -4.65 -7.83 -19.31
C ASN A 80 -4.20 -9.27 -18.95
N SER A 81 -5.16 -10.21 -18.89
CA SER A 81 -4.94 -11.61 -18.50
C SER A 81 -4.46 -11.83 -17.06
N VAL A 82 -4.49 -10.79 -16.21
CA VAL A 82 -4.24 -10.90 -14.79
C VAL A 82 -5.56 -10.90 -14.04
N LEU A 83 -5.78 -11.94 -13.24
CA LEU A 83 -6.95 -12.07 -12.38
C LEU A 83 -6.74 -11.33 -11.05
N TYR A 84 -7.76 -10.58 -10.66
CA TYR A 84 -7.87 -9.88 -9.38
C TYR A 84 -9.14 -10.32 -8.67
N ASN A 85 -9.04 -10.63 -7.37
CA ASN A 85 -10.24 -10.64 -6.53
C ASN A 85 -10.55 -9.19 -6.18
N VAL A 86 -11.80 -8.79 -6.37
CA VAL A 86 -12.27 -7.45 -6.07
C VAL A 86 -13.24 -7.53 -4.91
N TRP A 87 -12.94 -6.82 -3.83
CA TRP A 87 -13.84 -6.70 -2.69
C TRP A 87 -14.42 -5.31 -2.62
N ILE A 88 -15.72 -5.23 -2.33
CA ILE A 88 -16.45 -3.97 -2.22
C ILE A 88 -16.99 -3.85 -0.80
N TYR A 89 -16.63 -2.76 -0.14
CA TYR A 89 -17.17 -2.34 1.15
C TYR A 89 -18.08 -1.15 0.90
N SER A 90 -19.37 -1.32 1.15
CA SER A 90 -20.38 -0.30 0.89
C SER A 90 -20.88 0.29 2.20
N ALA A 91 -20.84 1.60 2.30
CA ALA A 91 -21.56 2.38 3.30
C ALA A 91 -22.62 3.24 2.58
N PRO A 92 -23.58 3.86 3.31
CA PRO A 92 -24.67 4.60 2.69
C PRO A 92 -24.25 5.72 1.72
N THR A 93 -23.03 6.26 1.88
CA THR A 93 -22.54 7.41 1.11
C THR A 93 -21.22 7.17 0.38
N HIS A 94 -20.59 6.00 0.55
CA HIS A 94 -19.26 5.73 0.01
C HIS A 94 -19.06 4.23 -0.26
N HIS A 95 -18.25 3.92 -1.27
CA HIS A 95 -17.88 2.56 -1.63
C HIS A 95 -16.36 2.46 -1.72
N HIS A 96 -15.77 1.54 -0.98
CA HIS A 96 -14.35 1.23 -1.11
C HIS A 96 -14.19 -0.05 -1.92
N MET A 97 -13.40 0.00 -2.98
CA MET A 97 -13.03 -1.16 -3.79
C MET A 97 -11.58 -1.54 -3.54
N LEU A 98 -11.37 -2.79 -3.20
CA LEU A 98 -10.07 -3.36 -2.88
C LEU A 98 -9.72 -4.39 -3.92
N TYR A 99 -8.51 -4.30 -4.47
CA TYR A 99 -8.03 -5.21 -5.50
C TYR A 99 -6.93 -6.10 -4.94
N PHE A 100 -7.18 -7.41 -5.00
CA PHE A 100 -6.25 -8.43 -4.55
C PHE A 100 -5.66 -9.17 -5.73
N HIS A 101 -4.34 -9.19 -5.82
CA HIS A 101 -3.63 -10.08 -6.74
C HIS A 101 -3.00 -11.22 -5.94
N ARG A 102 -3.33 -12.48 -6.31
CA ARG A 102 -2.84 -13.68 -5.59
C ARG A 102 -3.10 -13.63 -4.07
N GLY A 103 -4.26 -13.09 -3.68
CA GLY A 103 -4.67 -12.98 -2.28
C GLY A 103 -4.06 -11.81 -1.50
N ILE A 104 -3.32 -10.91 -2.17
CA ILE A 104 -2.62 -9.78 -1.54
C ILE A 104 -3.20 -8.46 -2.00
N LEU A 105 -3.48 -7.56 -1.05
CA LEU A 105 -4.01 -6.23 -1.31
C LEU A 105 -2.99 -5.40 -2.10
N THR A 106 -3.34 -5.07 -3.33
CA THR A 106 -2.48 -4.35 -4.27
C THR A 106 -2.98 -2.95 -4.59
N ASP A 107 -4.29 -2.70 -4.54
CA ASP A 107 -4.86 -1.40 -4.87
C ASP A 107 -6.12 -1.11 -4.04
N ILE A 108 -6.39 0.17 -3.79
CA ILE A 108 -7.55 0.67 -3.03
C ILE A 108 -8.14 1.86 -3.78
N LYS A 109 -9.43 1.79 -4.11
CA LYS A 109 -10.21 2.88 -4.71
C LYS A 109 -11.35 3.30 -3.80
N TYR A 110 -11.61 4.60 -3.76
CA TYR A 110 -12.60 5.28 -2.92
C TYR A 110 -13.73 5.85 -3.76
#